data_AF-A0A9P0LP67-F1
#
_entry.id   AF-A0A9P0LP67-F1
#
_cell.length_a   1.000
_cell.length_b   1.000
_cell.length_c   1.000
_cell.angle_alpha   90.00
_cell.angle_beta   90.00
_cell.angle_gamma   90.00
#
_symmetry.space_group_name_H-M   'P 1'
#
loop_
_entity.id
_entity.type
_entity.pdbx_description
1 polymer ?
#
loop_
_entity_poly.entity_id
_entity_poly.type
_entity_poly.pdbx_seq_one_letter_code
_entity_poly.pdbx_strand_id
1 'polypeptide(L)'
;MEKSRWYDRLFGKRLIKCSSSSNTEDFDLVPTAEVLQEASYTGIYFSFANINRQNDEFVAKLRDLYDRLKGERDGDSGKKLEVVQVVMWAHNDNYGDFEGSHRESLVGLPWFAMPFSEIELKTRLSKRYRIKSGVPTLVLLGREGTTVSISAHEKLLEDPSGTYFPWRPRPVDKVLKDVILQPGGAFYSQHKNFGKDIRYSDIPDGIRGFYFSANWCPPCRAFTPQLTEVYRLIRGNEPNFEIIFVSSDRRCRKRERKMGTLRTDTISLIIKILTIFRCI
;
A
#
# COMPACT_ATOMS: atom_id res chain seq x y z
N MET A 1 -32.62 -17.29 -4.81
CA MET A 1 -31.60 -16.37 -5.37
C MET A 1 -30.29 -16.65 -4.67
N GLU A 2 -29.34 -17.27 -5.37
CA GLU A 2 -28.01 -17.53 -4.83
C GLU A 2 -27.30 -16.19 -4.59
N LYS A 3 -26.85 -15.92 -3.36
CA LYS A 3 -26.10 -14.68 -3.06
C LYS A 3 -24.84 -14.67 -3.92
N SER A 4 -24.78 -13.75 -4.86
CA SER A 4 -23.59 -13.55 -5.70
C SER A 4 -22.35 -13.35 -4.82
N ARG A 5 -21.37 -14.24 -4.99
CA ARG A 5 -20.17 -14.28 -4.14
C ARG A 5 -19.33 -13.03 -4.39
N TRP A 6 -18.56 -12.60 -3.39
CA TRP A 6 -17.83 -11.32 -3.48
C TRP A 6 -16.81 -11.31 -4.63
N TYR A 7 -16.17 -12.45 -4.90
CA TYR A 7 -15.18 -12.58 -5.95
C TYR A 7 -15.79 -12.60 -7.36
N ASP A 8 -17.00 -13.14 -7.54
CA ASP A 8 -17.67 -13.11 -8.86
C ASP A 8 -17.99 -11.67 -9.27
N ARG A 9 -18.37 -10.83 -8.30
CA ARG A 9 -18.62 -9.40 -8.50
C ARG A 9 -17.34 -8.61 -8.78
N LEU A 10 -16.19 -9.17 -8.43
CA LEU A 10 -14.90 -8.49 -8.50
C LEU A 10 -14.11 -8.89 -9.75
N PHE A 11 -14.07 -10.19 -10.07
CA PHE A 11 -13.26 -10.75 -11.15
C PHE A 11 -14.07 -11.37 -12.29
N GLY A 12 -15.39 -11.47 -12.15
CA GLY A 12 -16.24 -12.21 -13.07
C GLY A 12 -16.37 -13.68 -12.67
N LYS A 13 -17.13 -14.46 -13.46
CA LYS A 13 -17.42 -15.87 -13.15
C LYS A 13 -16.32 -16.84 -13.57
N ARG A 14 -15.41 -16.41 -14.46
CA ARG A 14 -14.34 -17.24 -15.01
C ARG A 14 -13.00 -16.51 -14.95
N LEU A 15 -11.95 -17.26 -14.64
CA LEU A 15 -10.57 -16.81 -14.66
C LEU A 15 -9.78 -17.60 -15.69
N ILE A 16 -8.77 -16.95 -16.27
CA ILE A 16 -7.73 -17.60 -17.07
C ILE A 16 -6.79 -18.34 -16.14
N LYS A 17 -6.48 -19.60 -16.43
CA LYS A 17 -5.40 -20.36 -15.79
C LYS A 17 -4.10 -20.14 -16.57
N CYS A 18 -3.19 -19.32 -16.05
CA CYS A 18 -1.98 -18.92 -16.79
C CYS A 18 -0.97 -20.08 -16.99
N SER A 19 -1.10 -21.15 -16.22
CA SER A 19 -0.24 -22.33 -16.29
C SER A 19 -0.65 -23.34 -17.37
N SER A 20 -1.77 -23.15 -18.07
CA SER A 20 -2.20 -24.07 -19.13
C SER A 20 -1.33 -23.87 -20.37
N SER A 21 -0.45 -24.83 -20.65
CA SER A 21 0.30 -24.95 -21.90
C SER A 21 -0.47 -25.83 -22.87
N SER A 22 -1.62 -25.40 -23.37
CA SER A 22 -2.23 -26.08 -24.51
C SER A 22 -1.60 -25.54 -25.79
N ASN A 23 -1.31 -26.44 -26.74
CA ASN A 23 -0.85 -26.10 -28.10
C ASN A 23 -1.92 -25.36 -28.94
N THR A 24 -3.03 -24.96 -28.31
CA THR A 24 -4.11 -24.16 -28.88
C THR A 24 -3.89 -22.69 -28.52
N GLU A 25 -4.30 -21.77 -29.39
CA GLU A 25 -4.10 -20.33 -29.17
C GLU A 25 -4.79 -19.79 -27.90
N ASP A 26 -5.73 -20.56 -27.33
CA ASP A 26 -6.58 -20.19 -26.18
C ASP A 26 -6.13 -20.77 -24.82
N PHE A 27 -6.25 -19.94 -23.77
CA PHE A 27 -6.07 -20.35 -22.37
C PHE A 27 -7.29 -21.09 -21.81
N ASP A 28 -7.04 -21.98 -20.84
CA ASP A 28 -8.11 -22.62 -20.07
C ASP A 28 -8.83 -21.61 -19.16
N LEU A 29 -10.16 -21.58 -19.26
CA LEU A 29 -11.02 -20.79 -18.39
C LEU A 29 -11.64 -21.64 -17.28
N VAL A 30 -11.30 -21.33 -16.03
CA VAL A 30 -11.82 -22.03 -14.85
C VAL A 30 -12.84 -21.18 -14.09
N PRO A 31 -13.83 -21.78 -13.39
CA PRO A 31 -14.75 -21.01 -12.55
C PRO A 31 -14.03 -20.28 -11.41
N THR A 32 -14.33 -18.99 -11.22
CA THR A 32 -13.72 -18.16 -10.16
C THR A 32 -13.94 -18.77 -8.76
N ALA A 33 -15.10 -19.38 -8.55
CA ALA A 33 -15.46 -20.04 -7.31
C ALA A 33 -14.53 -21.21 -6.96
N GLU A 34 -14.17 -22.06 -7.93
CA GLU A 34 -13.30 -23.21 -7.71
C GLU A 34 -11.89 -22.78 -7.28
N VAL A 35 -11.44 -21.63 -7.76
CA VAL A 35 -10.13 -21.07 -7.44
C VAL A 35 -10.12 -20.40 -6.06
N LEU A 36 -11.07 -19.48 -5.82
CA LEU A 36 -10.99 -18.55 -4.70
C LEU A 36 -11.77 -18.98 -3.44
N GLN A 37 -12.63 -19.99 -3.52
CA GLN A 37 -13.43 -20.44 -2.36
C GLN A 37 -12.57 -20.96 -1.21
N GLU A 38 -11.45 -21.61 -1.50
CA GLU A 38 -10.54 -22.17 -0.52
C GLU A 38 -9.35 -21.24 -0.20
N ALA A 39 -9.20 -20.15 -0.96
CA ALA A 39 -8.11 -19.21 -0.75
C ALA A 39 -8.31 -18.48 0.60
N SER A 40 -7.27 -18.52 1.44
CA SER A 40 -7.23 -17.73 2.68
C SER A 40 -6.94 -16.26 2.38
N TYR A 41 -6.12 -16.03 1.36
CA TYR A 41 -5.79 -14.71 0.84
C TYR A 41 -5.88 -14.70 -0.69
N THR A 42 -6.33 -13.58 -1.23
CA THR A 42 -6.36 -13.33 -2.67
C THR A 42 -5.51 -12.12 -3.01
N GLY A 43 -4.44 -12.31 -3.77
CA GLY A 43 -3.62 -11.24 -4.31
C GLY A 43 -4.17 -10.74 -5.63
N ILE A 44 -4.49 -9.45 -5.73
CA ILE A 44 -4.81 -8.78 -7.00
C ILE A 44 -3.53 -8.13 -7.50
N TYR A 45 -2.95 -8.70 -8.54
CA TYR A 45 -1.74 -8.17 -9.15
C TYR A 45 -2.08 -7.32 -10.38
N PHE A 46 -1.97 -6.01 -10.24
CA PHE A 46 -2.10 -5.09 -11.38
C PHE A 46 -0.78 -5.00 -12.12
N SER A 47 -0.77 -5.52 -13.35
CA SER A 47 0.38 -5.48 -14.26
C SER A 47 0.07 -4.58 -15.46
N PHE A 48 1.09 -4.03 -16.11
CA PHE A 48 0.93 -3.22 -17.32
C PHE A 48 1.63 -3.92 -18.48
N ALA A 49 0.91 -4.13 -19.58
CA ALA A 49 1.44 -4.86 -20.75
C ALA A 49 2.67 -4.16 -21.39
N ASN A 50 2.86 -2.86 -21.13
CA ASN A 50 3.80 -1.99 -21.85
C ASN A 50 5.09 -1.64 -21.08
N ILE A 51 5.43 -2.32 -19.98
CA ILE A 51 6.68 -2.06 -19.23
C ILE A 51 7.69 -3.16 -19.55
N ASN A 52 8.90 -2.76 -19.96
CA ASN A 52 10.00 -3.63 -20.38
C ASN A 52 10.17 -4.87 -19.48
N ARG A 53 9.93 -6.04 -20.08
CA ARG A 53 9.78 -7.36 -19.42
C ARG A 53 11.09 -8.07 -19.10
N GLN A 54 12.24 -7.47 -19.37
CA GLN A 54 13.50 -8.22 -19.37
C GLN A 54 14.03 -8.59 -17.98
N ASN A 55 13.47 -8.05 -16.90
CA ASN A 55 13.74 -8.50 -15.53
C ASN A 55 12.71 -7.90 -14.56
N ASP A 56 11.49 -8.42 -14.57
CA ASP A 56 10.53 -8.04 -13.52
C ASP A 56 10.88 -8.80 -12.23
N GLU A 57 11.87 -8.27 -11.51
CA GLU A 57 12.34 -8.76 -10.19
C GLU A 57 11.17 -9.02 -9.25
N PHE A 58 10.11 -8.22 -9.35
CA PHE A 58 8.90 -8.39 -8.57
C PHE A 58 8.14 -9.67 -8.94
N VAL A 59 7.95 -9.98 -10.23
CA VAL A 59 7.28 -11.21 -10.68
C VAL A 59 8.04 -12.46 -10.23
N ALA A 60 9.37 -12.43 -10.29
CA ALA A 60 10.22 -13.50 -9.78
C ALA A 60 10.00 -13.71 -8.26
N LYS A 61 10.09 -12.63 -7.47
CA LYS A 61 9.84 -12.68 -6.02
C LYS A 61 8.41 -13.14 -5.66
N LEU A 62 7.42 -12.70 -6.43
CA LEU A 62 6.02 -13.08 -6.24
C LEU A 62 5.81 -14.57 -6.55
N ARG A 63 6.47 -15.09 -7.59
CA ARG A 63 6.48 -16.52 -7.91
C ARG A 63 7.08 -17.33 -6.77
N ASP A 64 8.27 -16.94 -6.28
CA ASP A 64 8.94 -17.65 -5.18
C ASP A 64 8.08 -17.67 -3.90
N LEU A 65 7.40 -16.55 -3.58
CA LEU A 65 6.44 -16.52 -2.47
C LEU A 65 5.26 -17.45 -2.72
N TYR A 66 4.66 -17.37 -3.91
CA TYR A 66 3.47 -18.14 -4.26
C TYR A 66 3.75 -19.65 -4.21
N ASP A 67 4.88 -20.09 -4.76
CA ASP A 67 5.27 -21.51 -4.77
C ASP A 67 5.56 -22.02 -3.36
N ARG A 68 6.19 -21.22 -2.50
CA ARG A 68 6.39 -21.56 -1.08
C ARG A 68 5.07 -21.72 -0.33
N LEU A 69 4.16 -20.74 -0.48
CA LEU A 69 2.86 -20.78 0.18
C LEU A 69 1.95 -21.91 -0.36
N LYS A 70 2.19 -22.40 -1.58
CA LYS A 70 1.54 -23.61 -2.11
C LYS A 70 2.18 -24.92 -1.65
N GLY A 71 3.49 -24.93 -1.38
CA GLY A 71 4.24 -26.11 -0.95
C GLY A 71 4.07 -26.47 0.53
N GLU A 72 3.64 -25.53 1.38
CA GLU A 72 3.35 -25.77 2.79
C GLU A 72 2.13 -26.70 2.94
N ARG A 73 2.37 -28.00 3.18
CA ARG A 73 1.31 -29.00 3.41
C ARG A 73 0.56 -28.71 4.71
N ASP A 74 -0.74 -28.46 4.58
CA ASP A 74 -1.93 -28.74 5.43
C ASP A 74 -1.82 -28.91 6.97
N GLY A 75 -0.70 -28.55 7.60
CA GLY A 75 -0.41 -28.89 9.00
C GLY A 75 0.14 -27.78 9.89
N ASP A 76 0.62 -26.64 9.36
CA ASP A 76 1.24 -25.62 10.24
C ASP A 76 1.01 -24.14 9.86
N SER A 77 0.39 -23.83 8.72
CA SER A 77 0.11 -22.44 8.34
C SER A 77 -1.01 -22.36 7.33
N GLY A 78 -2.25 -22.11 7.79
CA GLY A 78 -3.45 -21.90 6.96
C GLY A 78 -3.39 -20.64 6.08
N LYS A 79 -2.38 -20.52 5.21
CA LYS A 79 -2.05 -19.36 4.39
C LYS A 79 -2.09 -19.72 2.90
N LYS A 80 -3.24 -20.23 2.42
CA LYS A 80 -3.45 -20.46 0.99
C LYS A 80 -3.59 -19.12 0.25
N LEU A 81 -2.60 -18.77 -0.57
CA LEU A 81 -2.61 -17.58 -1.42
C LEU A 81 -2.96 -17.96 -2.86
N GLU A 82 -3.98 -17.33 -3.42
CA GLU A 82 -4.24 -17.34 -4.85
C GLU A 82 -4.03 -15.94 -5.43
N VAL A 83 -3.40 -15.84 -6.60
CA VAL A 83 -3.14 -14.57 -7.27
C VAL A 83 -4.03 -14.47 -8.51
N VAL A 84 -4.70 -13.32 -8.65
CA VAL A 84 -5.47 -12.95 -9.84
C VAL A 84 -4.81 -11.71 -10.46
N GLN A 85 -4.19 -11.90 -11.61
CA GLN A 85 -3.55 -10.86 -12.37
C GLN A 85 -4.57 -10.06 -13.18
N VAL A 86 -4.47 -8.75 -13.06
CA VAL A 86 -5.28 -7.74 -13.76
C VAL A 86 -4.35 -6.98 -14.68
N VAL A 87 -4.34 -7.36 -15.95
CA VAL A 87 -3.55 -6.70 -16.98
C VAL A 87 -4.23 -5.40 -17.40
N MET A 88 -3.53 -4.29 -17.21
CA MET A 88 -3.95 -2.92 -17.52
C MET A 88 -3.17 -2.36 -18.71
N TRP A 89 -3.78 -1.41 -19.40
CA TRP A 89 -3.18 -0.70 -20.54
C TRP A 89 -2.72 0.69 -20.11
N ALA A 90 -1.51 1.09 -20.50
CA ALA A 90 -1.15 2.50 -20.48
C ALA A 90 -1.89 3.18 -21.66
N HIS A 91 -2.42 4.38 -21.45
CA HIS A 91 -3.03 5.20 -22.51
C HIS A 91 -1.98 5.61 -23.56
N ASN A 92 -1.57 4.67 -24.41
CA ASN A 92 -0.72 4.92 -25.57
C ASN A 92 -1.52 4.54 -26.81
N ASP A 93 -1.66 5.51 -27.72
CA ASP A 93 -2.40 5.38 -28.98
C ASP A 93 -1.63 4.62 -30.07
N ASN A 94 -0.42 4.15 -29.78
CA ASN A 94 0.32 3.23 -30.63
C ASN A 94 0.14 1.84 -30.06
N TYR A 95 -0.51 0.91 -30.78
CA TYR A 95 -0.12 -0.49 -31.03
C TYR A 95 -1.30 -1.30 -31.59
N GLY A 96 -0.97 -2.32 -32.41
CA GLY A 96 -1.91 -3.04 -33.27
C GLY A 96 -2.56 -4.30 -32.68
N ASP A 97 -1.95 -4.99 -31.71
CA ASP A 97 -2.50 -6.23 -31.12
C ASP A 97 -2.47 -6.23 -29.58
N PHE A 98 -3.56 -5.74 -28.98
CA PHE A 98 -3.75 -5.73 -27.53
C PHE A 98 -3.97 -7.14 -26.98
N GLU A 99 -4.65 -8.03 -27.70
CA GLU A 99 -4.97 -9.35 -27.19
C GLU A 99 -3.73 -10.25 -27.15
N GLY A 100 -2.88 -10.19 -28.20
CA GLY A 100 -1.58 -10.85 -28.21
C GLY A 100 -0.68 -10.40 -27.06
N SER A 101 -0.59 -9.09 -26.82
CA SER A 101 0.20 -8.52 -25.72
C SER A 101 -0.33 -8.94 -24.34
N HIS A 102 -1.66 -9.02 -24.18
CA HIS A 102 -2.29 -9.55 -22.97
C HIS A 102 -1.88 -11.01 -22.75
N ARG A 103 -1.97 -11.82 -23.80
CA ARG A 103 -1.66 -13.25 -23.75
C ARG A 103 -0.19 -13.51 -23.42
N GLU A 104 0.74 -12.89 -24.14
CA GLU A 104 2.17 -12.94 -23.84
C GLU A 104 2.45 -12.54 -22.39
N SER A 105 1.60 -11.69 -21.80
CA SER A 105 1.78 -11.26 -20.43
C SER A 105 1.53 -12.32 -19.36
N LEU A 106 0.85 -13.39 -19.73
CA LEU A 106 0.36 -14.42 -18.82
C LEU A 106 1.09 -15.76 -18.98
N VAL A 107 1.69 -16.03 -20.14
CA VAL A 107 2.30 -17.34 -20.45
C VAL A 107 3.33 -17.74 -19.39
N GLY A 108 3.19 -18.96 -18.85
CA GLY A 108 4.14 -19.55 -17.92
C GLY A 108 4.08 -19.00 -16.49
N LEU A 109 3.04 -18.26 -16.13
CA LEU A 109 2.78 -17.83 -14.75
C LEU A 109 1.98 -18.90 -13.98
N PRO A 110 2.25 -19.12 -12.68
CA PRO A 110 1.65 -20.20 -11.90
C PRO A 110 0.26 -19.85 -11.32
N TRP A 111 -0.25 -18.66 -11.63
CA TRP A 111 -1.48 -18.10 -11.05
C TRP A 111 -2.56 -17.86 -12.10
N PHE A 112 -3.59 -17.10 -11.74
CA PHE A 112 -4.76 -16.85 -12.57
C PHE A 112 -4.79 -15.41 -13.07
N ALA A 113 -5.61 -15.13 -14.09
CA ALA A 113 -5.80 -13.78 -14.61
C ALA A 113 -7.26 -13.51 -14.99
N MET A 114 -7.63 -12.24 -15.01
CA MET A 114 -8.93 -11.84 -15.57
C MET A 114 -8.92 -11.92 -17.11
N PRO A 115 -9.99 -12.48 -17.73
CA PRO A 115 -10.13 -12.51 -19.18
C PRO A 115 -9.93 -11.14 -19.85
N PHE A 116 -9.41 -11.12 -21.08
CA PHE A 116 -9.20 -9.88 -21.83
C PHE A 116 -10.48 -9.04 -21.92
N SER A 117 -11.62 -9.70 -22.21
CA SER A 117 -12.96 -9.14 -22.40
C SER A 117 -13.57 -8.45 -21.17
N GLU A 118 -13.09 -8.70 -19.95
CA GLU A 118 -13.67 -8.16 -18.69
C GLU A 118 -13.27 -6.69 -18.42
N ILE A 119 -13.38 -5.83 -19.43
CA ILE A 119 -12.87 -4.44 -19.42
C ILE A 119 -13.51 -3.59 -18.31
N GLU A 120 -14.82 -3.70 -18.13
CA GLU A 120 -15.57 -2.92 -17.14
C GLU A 120 -15.17 -3.29 -15.71
N LEU A 121 -15.00 -4.59 -15.43
CA LEU A 121 -14.59 -5.07 -14.11
C LEU A 121 -13.17 -4.62 -13.78
N LYS A 122 -12.23 -4.72 -14.74
CA LYS A 122 -10.85 -4.21 -14.59
C LYS A 122 -10.84 -2.71 -14.28
N THR A 123 -11.67 -1.93 -14.98
CA THR A 123 -11.79 -0.48 -14.76
C THR A 123 -12.39 -0.13 -13.40
N ARG A 124 -13.40 -0.88 -12.94
CA ARG A 124 -13.97 -0.71 -11.60
C ARG A 124 -12.95 -1.05 -10.51
N LEU A 125 -12.17 -2.10 -10.71
CA LEU A 125 -11.10 -2.53 -9.82
C LEU A 125 -9.99 -1.49 -9.70
N SER A 126 -9.48 -0.97 -10.82
CA SER A 126 -8.42 0.02 -10.82
C SER A 126 -8.85 1.31 -10.11
N LYS A 127 -10.09 1.76 -10.34
CA LYS A 127 -10.68 2.92 -9.64
C LYS A 127 -10.84 2.67 -8.14
N ARG A 128 -11.33 1.49 -7.75
CA ARG A 128 -11.54 1.12 -6.33
C ARG A 128 -10.25 1.20 -5.52
N TYR A 129 -9.15 0.70 -6.07
CA TYR A 129 -7.85 0.68 -5.38
C TYR A 129 -6.94 1.86 -5.75
N ARG A 130 -7.44 2.83 -6.52
CA ARG A 130 -6.70 4.03 -6.96
C ARG A 130 -5.35 3.68 -7.62
N ILE A 131 -5.36 2.64 -8.45
CA ILE A 131 -4.16 2.14 -9.12
C ILE A 131 -3.64 3.21 -10.08
N LYS A 132 -2.35 3.54 -9.96
CA LYS A 132 -1.68 4.51 -10.83
C LYS A 132 -1.17 3.80 -12.08
N SER A 133 -1.35 4.43 -13.24
CA SER A 133 -0.81 3.92 -14.51
C SER A 133 0.71 3.78 -14.43
N GLY A 134 1.21 2.64 -14.92
CA GLY A 134 2.65 2.39 -15.03
C GLY A 134 3.35 1.91 -13.76
N VAL A 135 2.62 1.64 -12.68
CA VAL A 135 3.20 1.18 -11.41
C VAL A 135 2.64 -0.20 -11.04
N PRO A 136 3.45 -1.28 -11.10
CA PRO A 136 3.05 -2.60 -10.62
C PRO A 136 2.51 -2.50 -9.19
N THR A 137 1.33 -3.05 -8.96
CA THR A 137 0.67 -2.97 -7.64
C THR A 137 0.10 -4.32 -7.27
N LEU A 138 0.35 -4.75 -6.02
CA LEU A 138 -0.24 -5.95 -5.45
C LEU A 138 -1.13 -5.55 -4.28
N VAL A 139 -2.42 -5.86 -4.40
CA VAL A 139 -3.41 -5.68 -3.33
C VAL A 139 -3.74 -7.05 -2.75
N LEU A 140 -3.69 -7.19 -1.43
CA LEU A 140 -4.03 -8.42 -0.73
C LEU A 140 -5.42 -8.32 -0.10
N LEU A 141 -6.27 -9.29 -0.40
CA LEU A 141 -7.59 -9.47 0.20
C LEU A 141 -7.59 -10.68 1.12
N GLY A 142 -8.39 -10.62 2.18
CA GLY A 142 -8.72 -11.78 3.01
C GLY A 142 -9.85 -12.61 2.41
N ARG A 143 -10.17 -13.73 3.06
CA ARG A 143 -11.20 -14.71 2.65
C ARG A 143 -12.58 -14.10 2.37
N GLU A 144 -12.96 -13.07 3.11
CA GLU A 144 -14.26 -12.39 2.96
C GLU A 144 -14.23 -11.23 1.94
N GLY A 145 -13.11 -11.03 1.25
CA GLY A 145 -12.91 -9.90 0.33
C GLY A 145 -12.59 -8.58 1.03
N THR A 146 -12.20 -8.63 2.32
CA THR A 146 -11.71 -7.47 3.07
C THR A 146 -10.29 -7.12 2.66
N THR A 147 -10.00 -5.83 2.50
CA THR A 147 -8.65 -5.38 2.11
C THR A 147 -7.69 -5.56 3.28
N VAL A 148 -6.70 -6.43 3.12
CA VAL A 148 -5.64 -6.68 4.11
C VAL A 148 -4.49 -5.70 3.91
N SER A 149 -4.03 -5.52 2.67
CA SER A 149 -2.95 -4.58 2.34
C SER A 149 -3.09 -4.09 0.90
N ILE A 150 -2.90 -2.79 0.67
CA ILE A 150 -2.94 -2.19 -0.68
C ILE A 150 -1.52 -2.08 -1.28
N SER A 151 -0.50 -2.05 -0.42
CA SER A 151 0.92 -1.88 -0.77
C SER A 151 1.72 -3.17 -0.60
N ALA A 152 1.10 -4.34 -0.79
CA ALA A 152 1.77 -5.62 -0.63
C ALA A 152 2.96 -5.79 -1.59
N HIS A 153 2.97 -5.04 -2.70
CA HIS A 153 4.13 -4.98 -3.62
C HIS A 153 5.40 -4.52 -2.89
N GLU A 154 5.35 -3.38 -2.19
CA GLU A 154 6.50 -2.83 -1.46
C GLU A 154 6.92 -3.78 -0.33
N LYS A 155 5.94 -4.36 0.36
CA LYS A 155 6.20 -5.28 1.48
C LYS A 155 6.84 -6.59 1.02
N LEU A 156 6.51 -7.10 -0.15
CA LEU A 156 7.20 -8.25 -0.73
C LEU A 156 8.66 -7.92 -1.11
N LEU A 157 8.95 -6.70 -1.55
CA LEU A 157 10.33 -6.30 -1.81
C LEU A 157 11.16 -6.19 -0.52
N GLU A 158 10.54 -5.75 0.58
CA GLU A 158 11.17 -5.65 1.92
C GLU A 158 11.29 -6.99 2.65
N ASP A 159 10.31 -7.89 2.47
CA ASP A 159 10.25 -9.23 3.06
C ASP A 159 10.07 -10.30 1.96
N PRO A 160 11.11 -10.56 1.14
CA PRO A 160 11.03 -11.56 0.07
C PRO A 160 10.78 -12.96 0.59
N SER A 161 11.08 -13.26 1.85
CA SER A 161 10.80 -14.57 2.45
C SER A 161 9.35 -14.74 2.91
N GLY A 162 8.56 -13.66 2.95
CA GLY A 162 7.17 -13.71 3.42
C GLY A 162 7.04 -14.00 4.92
N THR A 163 8.08 -13.70 5.71
CA THR A 163 8.11 -13.93 7.17
C THR A 163 6.94 -13.23 7.87
N TYR A 164 6.60 -12.04 7.40
CA TYR A 164 5.53 -11.20 7.94
C TYR A 164 4.24 -11.27 7.13
N PHE A 165 4.16 -12.14 6.12
CA PHE A 165 2.93 -12.36 5.35
C PHE A 165 1.78 -12.75 6.30
N PRO A 166 0.59 -12.09 6.22
CA PRO A 166 0.03 -11.35 5.08
C PRO A 166 0.25 -9.82 5.09
N TRP A 167 1.32 -9.33 5.74
CA TRP A 167 1.69 -7.91 5.81
C TRP A 167 0.54 -6.98 6.19
N ARG A 168 -0.17 -7.34 7.26
CA ARG A 168 -1.19 -6.46 7.85
C ARG A 168 -0.51 -5.15 8.25
N PRO A 169 -1.13 -3.99 7.97
CA PRO A 169 -0.69 -2.73 8.53
C PRO A 169 -0.54 -2.86 10.04
N ARG A 170 0.66 -2.59 10.54
CA ARG A 170 0.91 -2.63 11.97
C ARG A 170 0.24 -1.40 12.62
N PRO A 171 -0.39 -1.54 13.80
CA PRO A 171 -0.96 -0.41 14.51
C PRO A 171 0.10 0.68 14.74
N VAL A 172 -0.26 1.93 14.47
CA VAL A 172 0.65 3.09 14.55
C VAL A 172 1.35 3.16 15.91
N ASP A 173 0.62 2.90 17.00
CA ASP A 173 1.17 2.92 18.36
C ASP A 173 2.24 1.86 18.60
N LYS A 174 2.16 0.71 17.93
CA LYS A 174 3.20 -0.33 18.00
C LYS A 174 4.41 0.03 17.16
N VAL A 175 4.16 0.63 16.01
CA VAL A 175 5.19 1.02 15.04
C VAL A 175 6.03 2.19 15.53
N LEU A 176 5.37 3.21 16.06
CA LEU A 176 6.02 4.47 16.42
C LEU A 176 6.45 4.52 17.88
N LYS A 177 6.09 3.54 18.72
CA LYS A 177 6.31 3.50 20.18
C LYS A 177 7.63 4.13 20.62
N ASP A 178 8.73 3.70 20.01
CA ASP A 178 10.10 4.04 20.39
C ASP A 178 10.73 5.16 19.54
N VAL A 179 9.95 5.76 18.62
CA VAL A 179 10.41 6.87 17.78
C VAL A 179 10.61 8.11 18.64
N ILE A 180 11.85 8.62 18.66
CA ILE A 180 12.19 9.89 19.29
C ILE A 180 11.72 11.03 18.39
N LEU A 181 10.90 11.90 18.98
CA LEU A 181 10.33 13.06 18.33
C LEU A 181 11.28 14.25 18.45
N GLN A 182 11.46 15.00 17.36
CA GLN A 182 12.32 16.18 17.42
C GLN A 182 11.59 17.33 18.11
N PRO A 183 12.32 18.15 18.90
CA PRO A 183 11.77 19.36 19.51
C PRO A 183 11.09 20.26 18.48
N GLY A 184 9.86 20.69 18.77
CA GLY A 184 9.09 21.60 17.93
C GLY A 184 7.73 21.91 18.52
N GLY A 185 7.28 23.15 18.37
CA GLY A 185 5.94 23.57 18.79
C GLY A 185 5.79 23.96 20.27
N ALA A 186 4.59 24.44 20.60
CA ALA A 186 4.20 24.85 21.96
C ALA A 186 4.08 23.69 22.95
N PHE A 187 3.83 22.47 22.47
CA PHE A 187 3.78 21.28 23.34
C PHE A 187 5.16 20.93 23.88
N TYR A 188 6.22 20.99 23.06
CA TYR A 188 7.57 20.65 23.53
C TYR A 188 7.98 21.55 24.70
N SER A 189 7.75 22.86 24.59
CA SER A 189 8.11 23.84 25.63
C SER A 189 7.27 23.73 26.91
N GLN A 190 6.05 23.18 26.83
CA GLN A 190 5.14 23.01 27.97
C GLN A 190 5.15 21.58 28.54
N HIS A 191 5.86 20.64 27.89
CA HIS A 191 5.90 19.25 28.31
C HIS A 191 6.73 19.05 29.58
N LYS A 192 6.29 18.12 30.42
CA LYS A 192 6.95 17.79 31.71
C LYS A 192 8.41 17.30 31.52
N ASN A 193 8.71 16.76 30.34
CA ASN A 193 10.03 16.27 29.96
C ASN A 193 10.81 17.25 29.05
N PHE A 194 10.51 18.55 29.11
CA PHE A 194 11.23 19.57 28.36
C PHE A 194 12.76 19.44 28.56
N GLY A 195 13.52 19.41 27.47
CA GLY A 195 14.97 19.23 27.49
C GLY A 195 15.45 17.77 27.47
N LYS A 196 14.55 16.79 27.42
CA LYS A 196 14.86 15.36 27.22
C LYS A 196 14.25 14.86 25.91
N ASP A 197 14.73 13.72 25.43
CA ASP A 197 14.14 13.00 24.30
C ASP A 197 12.69 12.60 24.64
N ILE A 198 11.73 13.10 23.85
CA ILE A 198 10.32 12.74 23.94
C ILE A 198 10.06 11.65 22.90
N ARG A 199 9.54 10.50 23.31
CA ARG A 199 9.13 9.42 22.41
C ARG A 199 7.67 9.57 22.02
N TYR A 200 7.26 8.92 20.93
CA TYR A 200 5.85 8.84 20.56
C TYR A 200 4.97 8.30 21.70
N SER A 201 5.46 7.31 22.43
CA SER A 201 4.77 6.74 23.59
C SER A 201 4.65 7.67 24.79
N ASP A 202 5.40 8.78 24.84
CA ASP A 202 5.30 9.78 25.91
C ASP A 202 4.20 10.81 25.65
N ILE A 203 3.63 10.86 24.42
CA ILE A 203 2.50 11.72 24.10
C ILE A 203 1.26 11.20 24.84
N PRO A 204 0.48 12.04 25.56
CA PRO A 204 -0.75 11.64 26.20
C PRO A 204 -1.70 10.86 25.26
N ASP A 205 -2.48 9.96 25.83
CA ASP A 205 -3.53 9.28 25.10
C ASP A 205 -4.63 10.28 24.71
N GLY A 206 -5.00 10.26 23.44
CA GLY A 206 -5.90 11.26 22.86
C GLY A 206 -5.91 11.21 21.34
N ILE A 207 -6.45 12.27 20.73
CA ILE A 207 -6.56 12.35 19.27
C ILE A 207 -5.21 12.84 18.72
N ARG A 208 -4.56 12.00 17.90
CA ARG A 208 -3.28 12.31 17.26
C ARG A 208 -3.46 12.47 15.76
N GLY A 209 -3.10 13.63 15.22
CA GLY A 209 -3.10 13.91 13.78
C GLY A 209 -1.68 13.87 13.20
N PHE A 210 -1.51 13.32 12.00
CA PHE A 210 -0.25 13.42 11.26
C PHE A 210 -0.37 14.46 10.16
N TYR A 211 0.50 15.47 10.18
CA TYR A 211 0.54 16.50 9.15
C TYR A 211 1.79 16.35 8.27
N PHE A 212 1.60 15.76 7.09
CA PHE A 212 2.66 15.59 6.09
C PHE A 212 2.84 16.87 5.29
N SER A 213 4.03 17.45 5.36
CA SER A 213 4.32 18.74 4.73
C SER A 213 5.79 18.84 4.30
N ALA A 214 6.07 19.85 3.48
CA ALA A 214 7.43 20.17 3.07
C ALA A 214 7.55 21.66 2.81
N ASN A 215 8.66 22.26 3.21
CA ASN A 215 8.86 23.69 3.03
C ASN A 215 8.91 24.09 1.55
N TRP A 216 9.42 23.21 0.69
CA TRP A 216 9.45 23.46 -0.75
C TRP A 216 8.06 23.45 -1.41
N CYS A 217 7.03 22.88 -0.77
CA CYS A 217 5.70 22.69 -1.34
C CYS A 217 4.81 23.95 -1.18
N PRO A 218 4.47 24.68 -2.26
CA PRO A 218 3.66 25.91 -2.19
C PRO A 218 2.29 25.78 -1.51
N PRO A 219 1.43 24.78 -1.83
CA PRO A 219 0.14 24.65 -1.17
C PRO A 219 0.28 24.35 0.32
N CYS A 220 1.31 23.59 0.73
CA CYS A 220 1.60 23.35 2.14
C CYS A 220 1.98 24.65 2.88
N ARG A 221 2.77 25.53 2.25
CA ARG A 221 3.11 26.84 2.85
C ARG A 221 1.88 27.73 3.05
N ALA A 222 0.91 27.68 2.15
CA ALA A 222 -0.35 28.42 2.27
C ALA A 222 -1.26 27.84 3.37
N PHE A 223 -1.29 26.51 3.52
CA PHE A 223 -2.17 25.82 4.46
C PHE A 223 -1.66 25.80 5.91
N THR A 224 -0.35 25.66 6.12
CA THR A 224 0.25 25.54 7.46
C THR A 224 -0.18 26.65 8.43
N PRO A 225 -0.24 27.95 8.04
CA PRO A 225 -0.71 29.01 8.94
C PRO A 225 -2.16 28.84 9.38
N GLN A 226 -3.03 28.35 8.50
CA GLN A 226 -4.46 28.11 8.81
C GLN A 226 -4.60 26.94 9.80
N LEU A 227 -3.85 25.86 9.56
CA LEU A 227 -3.82 24.70 10.45
C LEU A 227 -3.33 25.08 11.86
N THR A 228 -2.30 25.92 11.95
CA THR A 228 -1.78 26.43 13.22
C THR A 228 -2.84 27.14 14.05
N GLU A 229 -3.72 27.93 13.41
CA GLU A 229 -4.77 28.65 14.12
C GLU A 229 -5.86 27.71 14.61
N VAL A 230 -6.33 26.82 13.74
CA VAL A 230 -7.33 25.80 14.09
C VAL A 230 -6.83 24.89 15.20
N TYR A 231 -5.55 24.50 15.17
CA TYR A 231 -4.93 23.68 16.21
C TYR A 231 -5.05 24.31 17.60
N ARG A 232 -4.79 25.62 17.73
CA ARG A 232 -4.91 26.32 19.02
C ARG A 232 -6.35 26.30 19.54
N LEU A 233 -7.32 26.51 18.65
CA LEU A 233 -8.74 26.48 19.01
C LEU A 233 -9.16 25.09 19.47
N ILE A 234 -8.73 24.03 18.78
CA ILE A 234 -9.04 22.64 19.17
C ILE A 234 -8.38 22.31 20.51
N ARG A 235 -7.10 22.62 20.71
CA ARG A 235 -6.40 22.41 21.99
C ARG A 235 -7.07 23.09 23.18
N GLY A 236 -7.71 24.24 22.95
CA GLY A 236 -8.47 24.94 23.98
C GLY A 236 -9.66 24.14 24.51
N ASN A 237 -10.28 23.31 23.65
CA ASN A 237 -11.42 22.46 24.01
C ASN A 237 -11.02 21.00 24.31
N GLU A 238 -10.01 20.49 23.61
CA GLU A 238 -9.51 19.12 23.65
C GLU A 238 -8.01 19.11 24.03
N PRO A 239 -7.68 19.08 25.33
CA PRO A 239 -6.31 19.21 25.83
C PRO A 239 -5.41 17.99 25.54
N ASN A 240 -5.97 16.92 24.97
CA ASN A 240 -5.23 15.73 24.52
C ASN A 240 -5.18 15.59 22.99
N PHE A 241 -5.57 16.63 22.24
CA PHE A 241 -5.35 16.68 20.80
C PHE A 241 -3.90 17.05 20.51
N GLU A 242 -3.21 16.31 19.64
CA GLU A 242 -1.84 16.64 19.22
C GLU A 242 -1.66 16.43 17.72
N ILE A 243 -0.94 17.35 17.08
CA ILE A 243 -0.54 17.20 15.67
C ILE A 243 0.94 16.90 15.63
N ILE A 244 1.31 15.80 14.98
CA ILE A 244 2.67 15.38 14.73
C ILE A 244 3.06 15.83 13.33
N PHE A 245 4.06 16.70 13.24
CA PHE A 245 4.55 17.21 11.97
C PHE A 245 5.46 16.19 11.28
N VAL A 246 5.16 15.84 10.03
CA VAL A 246 5.92 14.87 9.24
C VAL A 246 6.60 15.59 8.07
N SER A 247 7.91 15.83 8.19
CA SER A 247 8.67 16.60 7.18
C SER A 247 9.14 15.76 5.99
N SER A 248 8.86 16.24 4.78
CA SER A 248 9.39 15.73 3.51
C SER A 248 10.63 16.48 3.03
N ASP A 249 11.18 17.40 3.83
CA ASP A 249 12.33 18.20 3.43
C ASP A 249 13.60 17.32 3.38
N ARG A 250 14.27 17.33 2.22
CA ARG A 250 15.41 16.44 1.94
C ARG A 250 16.72 16.83 2.63
N ARG A 251 16.73 17.86 3.48
CA ARG A 251 17.95 18.35 4.15
C ARG A 251 17.85 18.19 5.66
N CYS A 252 18.64 17.26 6.19
CA CYS A 252 18.90 17.14 7.61
C CYS A 252 20.08 18.06 7.97
N ARG A 253 19.87 19.19 8.65
CA ARG A 253 20.98 19.94 9.26
C ARG A 253 20.85 19.90 10.77
N LYS A 254 21.80 19.20 11.42
CA LYS A 254 22.03 19.11 12.88
C LYS A 254 22.35 20.46 13.58
N ARG A 255 22.01 21.60 12.98
CA ARG A 255 22.28 22.92 13.56
C ARG A 255 21.13 23.86 13.24
N GLU A 256 20.38 24.20 14.27
CA GLU A 256 19.62 25.44 14.37
C GLU A 256 20.51 26.61 13.94
N ARG A 257 20.30 27.07 12.71
CA ARG A 257 20.60 28.45 12.35
C ARG A 257 19.28 29.01 11.92
N LYS A 258 18.67 29.78 12.82
CA LYS A 258 17.57 30.73 12.60
C LYS A 258 16.97 30.59 11.21
N MET A 259 16.12 29.57 11.04
CA MET A 259 15.30 29.46 9.84
C MET A 259 14.32 30.62 9.94
N GLY A 260 14.48 31.63 9.09
CA GLY A 260 13.60 32.78 9.04
C GLY A 260 12.15 32.32 8.94
N THR A 261 11.37 32.70 9.95
CA THR A 261 9.94 32.99 9.89
C THR A 261 9.07 32.01 9.10
N LEU A 262 9.03 30.76 9.55
CA LEU A 262 7.84 29.93 9.38
C LEU A 262 7.28 29.66 10.77
N ARG A 263 5.99 29.97 10.95
CA ARG A 263 5.19 29.74 12.18
C ARG A 263 4.98 28.23 12.45
N THR A 264 6.04 27.43 12.39
CA THR A 264 6.08 26.03 12.85
C THR A 264 6.19 25.94 14.37
N ASP A 265 6.39 27.07 15.07
CA ASP A 265 6.49 27.16 16.53
C ASP A 265 5.20 26.76 17.27
N THR A 266 4.13 26.42 16.55
CA THR A 266 2.84 26.04 17.15
C THR A 266 2.48 24.57 16.94
N ILE A 267 2.93 23.94 15.85
CA ILE A 267 2.59 22.54 15.56
C ILE A 267 3.63 21.64 16.22
N SER A 268 3.18 20.77 17.11
CA SER A 268 4.01 19.90 17.94
C SER A 268 4.87 18.96 17.10
N LEU A 269 6.11 18.78 17.55
CA LEU A 269 6.97 17.60 17.37
C LEU A 269 7.18 17.09 15.93
N ILE A 270 8.42 17.18 15.47
CA ILE A 270 8.78 16.81 14.09
C ILE A 270 9.23 15.33 14.02
N ILE A 271 8.57 14.55 13.17
CA ILE A 271 9.03 13.24 12.70
C ILE A 271 9.50 13.38 11.25
N LYS A 272 10.60 12.71 10.90
CA LYS A 272 11.06 12.64 9.50
C LYS A 272 10.30 11.56 8.74
N ILE A 273 9.92 11.85 7.50
CA ILE A 273 9.29 10.88 6.59
C ILE A 273 10.09 9.57 6.48
N LEU A 274 11.42 9.66 6.37
CA LEU A 274 12.29 8.49 6.27
C LEU A 274 12.23 7.57 7.51
N THR A 275 11.91 8.12 8.68
CA THR A 275 11.73 7.34 9.91
C THR A 275 10.41 6.59 9.88
N ILE A 276 9.35 7.20 9.36
CA ILE A 276 8.02 6.58 9.26
C ILE A 276 8.02 5.44 8.24
N PHE A 277 8.61 5.64 7.05
CA PHE A 277 8.69 4.58 6.03
C PHE A 277 9.57 3.39 6.43
N ARG A 278 10.52 3.56 7.37
CA ARG A 278 11.26 2.42 7.94
C ARG A 278 10.46 1.64 8.99
N CYS A 279 9.47 2.28 9.58
CA CYS A 279 8.71 1.73 10.69
C CYS A 279 7.36 1.14 10.23
N ILE A 280 6.70 1.72 9.22
CA ILE A 280 5.43 1.24 8.64
C ILE A 280 5.71 0.21 7.54
#